data_AF-A0A7C3JV59-F1
#
_entry.id   AF-A0A7C3JV59-F1
#
_cell.length_a   1.000
_cell.length_b   1.000
_cell.length_c   1.000
_cell.angle_alpha   90.00
_cell.angle_beta   90.00
_cell.angle_gamma   90.00
#
_symmetry.space_group_name_H-M   'P 1'
#
loop_
_entity.id
_entity.type
_entity.pdbx_description
1 polymer ?
#
loop_
_entity_poly.entity_id
_entity_poly.type
_entity_poly.pdbx_seq_one_letter_code
_entity_poly.pdbx_strand_id
1 'polypeptide(L)'
;FAAEMTDRLDVEVIPVDSPEKALQGADIVSLTTDSLVPVIRAEWLEPGMHINNVRNNEAGPDVLARADVKARLGTSTLHADRNAPDVVSGSDGMFGFIAGSADEKKKIPGSPHHEIDNPTIGTIPDIMAGKWAGRTDDRQITFLNNQGTQGLQFAAVGGAAYNRAKAKGLGHPLPLEWFTQNIRD
;
A
#
# COMPACT_ATOMS: atom_id res chain seq x y z
N PHE A 1 16.35 11.82 7.10
CA PHE A 1 15.54 10.69 7.60
C PHE A 1 16.23 9.96 8.74
N ALA A 2 17.32 9.21 8.52
CA ALA A 2 17.95 8.39 9.56
C ALA A 2 18.24 9.15 10.87
N ALA A 3 18.97 10.27 10.80
CA ALA A 3 19.26 11.10 11.97
C ALA A 3 18.01 11.63 12.70
N GLU A 4 16.99 12.04 11.95
CA GLU A 4 15.72 12.52 12.51
C GLU A 4 14.95 11.40 13.22
N MET A 5 14.87 10.21 12.60
CA MET A 5 14.13 9.08 13.16
C MET A 5 14.84 8.47 14.36
N THR A 6 16.18 8.44 14.36
CA THR A 6 16.96 8.05 15.54
C THR A 6 16.65 8.94 16.73
N ASP A 7 16.66 10.27 16.56
CA ASP A 7 16.32 11.21 17.64
C ASP A 7 14.88 11.04 18.13
N ARG A 8 13.93 10.88 17.20
CA ARG A 8 12.50 10.80 17.52
C ARG A 8 12.07 9.50 18.18
N LEU A 9 12.70 8.38 17.84
CA LEU A 9 12.28 7.05 18.27
C LEU A 9 13.20 6.41 19.31
N ASP A 10 14.39 7.00 19.55
CA ASP A 10 15.42 6.42 20.42
C ASP A 10 15.83 5.00 19.97
N VAL A 11 15.99 4.83 18.65
CA VAL A 11 16.45 3.58 18.02
C VAL A 11 17.54 3.85 16.99
N GLU A 12 18.43 2.87 16.79
CA GLU A 12 19.44 2.94 15.74
C GLU A 12 18.79 2.91 14.35
N VAL A 13 19.14 3.89 13.49
CA VAL A 13 18.68 3.94 12.10
C VAL A 13 19.90 4.12 11.20
N ILE A 14 20.27 3.08 10.48
CA ILE A 14 21.46 3.05 9.64
C ILE A 14 21.06 3.29 8.19
N PRO A 15 21.49 4.40 7.54
CA PRO A 15 21.33 4.55 6.10
C PRO A 15 22.30 3.61 5.36
N VAL A 16 21.80 2.93 4.35
CA VAL A 16 22.58 2.06 3.45
C VAL A 16 22.46 2.53 2.01
N ASP A 17 23.38 2.08 1.14
CA ASP A 17 23.53 2.53 -0.25
C ASP A 17 22.85 1.61 -1.28
N SER A 18 22.19 0.52 -0.83
CA SER A 18 21.42 -0.36 -1.70
C SER A 18 20.21 -0.99 -0.99
N PRO A 19 19.13 -1.34 -1.73
CA PRO A 19 18.00 -2.07 -1.17
C PRO A 19 18.41 -3.43 -0.59
N GLU A 20 19.30 -4.16 -1.27
CA GLU A 20 19.80 -5.47 -0.80
C GLU A 20 20.38 -5.39 0.61
N LYS A 21 21.23 -4.38 0.89
CA LYS A 21 21.80 -4.19 2.24
C LYS A 21 20.74 -3.81 3.28
N ALA A 22 19.65 -3.17 2.87
CA ALA A 22 18.55 -2.85 3.77
C ALA A 22 17.72 -4.10 4.15
N LEU A 23 17.72 -5.12 3.29
CA LEU A 23 17.01 -6.38 3.53
C LEU A 23 17.85 -7.37 4.34
N GLN A 24 19.18 -7.36 4.23
CA GLN A 24 20.06 -8.34 4.88
C GLN A 24 19.81 -8.42 6.40
N GLY A 25 19.36 -9.59 6.86
CA GLY A 25 19.05 -9.86 8.27
C GLY A 25 17.84 -9.11 8.84
N ALA A 26 17.03 -8.45 8.03
CA ALA A 26 15.83 -7.75 8.50
C ALA A 26 14.68 -8.71 8.78
N ASP A 27 14.01 -8.60 9.93
CA ASP A 27 12.79 -9.37 10.21
C ASP A 27 11.56 -8.81 9.48
N ILE A 28 11.51 -7.49 9.31
CA ILE A 28 10.40 -6.77 8.68
C ILE A 28 10.97 -5.82 7.63
N VAL A 29 10.46 -5.94 6.40
CA VAL A 29 10.82 -5.11 5.26
C VAL A 29 9.60 -4.32 4.82
N SER A 30 9.64 -2.99 4.90
CA SER A 30 8.57 -2.13 4.41
C SER A 30 9.01 -1.37 3.18
N LEU A 31 8.38 -1.66 2.04
CA LEU A 31 8.61 -0.96 0.79
C LEU A 31 7.75 0.30 0.81
N THR A 32 8.37 1.49 0.81
CA THR A 32 7.72 2.81 0.97
C THR A 32 8.28 3.84 -0.02
N THR A 33 8.57 3.38 -1.22
CA THR A 33 9.15 4.13 -2.34
C THR A 33 8.08 4.74 -3.22
N ASP A 34 8.47 5.65 -4.13
CA ASP A 34 7.68 6.20 -5.23
C ASP A 34 7.95 5.48 -6.59
N SER A 35 8.76 4.41 -6.59
CA SER A 35 9.09 3.60 -7.76
C SER A 35 7.86 3.02 -8.50
N LEU A 36 7.92 3.04 -9.83
CA LEU A 36 6.93 2.39 -10.70
C LEU A 36 7.32 0.96 -11.12
N VAL A 37 8.47 0.48 -10.62
CA VAL A 37 9.00 -0.86 -10.88
C VAL A 37 9.46 -1.53 -9.59
N PRO A 38 9.58 -2.87 -9.56
CA PRO A 38 10.06 -3.58 -8.38
C PRO A 38 11.41 -3.07 -7.88
N VAL A 39 11.52 -2.90 -6.55
CA VAL A 39 12.72 -2.38 -5.88
C VAL A 39 13.46 -3.44 -5.07
N ILE A 40 12.85 -4.62 -4.91
CA ILE A 40 13.46 -5.81 -4.30
C ILE A 40 13.32 -7.02 -5.22
N ARG A 41 14.15 -8.04 -4.97
CA ARG A 41 14.17 -9.28 -5.74
C ARG A 41 13.89 -10.47 -4.85
N ALA A 42 13.31 -11.52 -5.43
CA ALA A 42 13.01 -12.74 -4.70
C ALA A 42 14.25 -13.27 -3.97
N GLU A 43 15.43 -13.34 -4.61
CA GLU A 43 16.65 -13.92 -4.03
C GLU A 43 17.13 -13.26 -2.73
N TRP A 44 16.75 -12.00 -2.47
CA TRP A 44 17.14 -11.26 -1.27
C TRP A 44 16.29 -11.62 -0.04
N LEU A 45 15.19 -12.33 -0.22
CA LEU A 45 14.33 -12.75 0.89
C LEU A 45 15.00 -13.85 1.72
N GLU A 46 14.89 -13.73 3.04
CA GLU A 46 15.38 -14.71 4.02
C GLU A 46 14.21 -15.36 4.76
N PRO A 47 14.35 -16.62 5.22
CA PRO A 47 13.32 -17.28 6.02
C PRO A 47 12.92 -16.44 7.24
N GLY A 48 11.62 -16.32 7.50
CA GLY A 48 11.06 -15.55 8.61
C GLY A 48 10.71 -14.10 8.30
N MET A 49 11.19 -13.54 7.18
CA MET A 49 10.90 -12.17 6.80
C MET A 49 9.39 -11.88 6.68
N HIS A 50 8.99 -10.70 7.14
CA HIS A 50 7.69 -10.10 6.84
C HIS A 50 7.85 -8.93 5.85
N ILE A 51 7.19 -9.02 4.70
CA ILE A 51 7.20 -7.99 3.67
C ILE A 51 5.90 -7.19 3.73
N ASN A 52 6.02 -5.89 3.93
CA ASN A 52 4.94 -4.92 3.83
C ASN A 52 5.09 -4.12 2.53
N ASN A 53 4.32 -4.50 1.52
CA ASN A 53 4.30 -3.88 0.21
C ASN A 53 3.28 -2.73 0.19
N VAL A 54 3.73 -1.48 0.32
CA VAL A 54 2.82 -0.34 0.49
C VAL A 54 2.19 0.08 -0.84
N ARG A 55 2.96 0.04 -1.93
CA ARG A 55 2.47 0.23 -3.30
C ARG A 55 2.65 -1.06 -4.10
N ASN A 56 1.70 -1.31 -4.99
CA ASN A 56 1.60 -2.59 -5.70
C ASN A 56 2.84 -2.90 -6.55
N ASN A 57 3.55 -1.87 -7.06
CA ASN A 57 4.66 -2.05 -7.98
C ASN A 57 6.03 -2.28 -7.31
N GLU A 58 6.13 -2.19 -5.98
CA GLU A 58 7.43 -2.22 -5.32
C GLU A 58 8.00 -3.64 -5.18
N ALA A 59 7.11 -4.63 -5.21
CA ALA A 59 7.45 -6.04 -5.25
C ALA A 59 6.99 -6.67 -6.58
N GLY A 60 7.88 -7.44 -7.20
CA GLY A 60 7.58 -8.17 -8.43
C GLY A 60 6.83 -9.48 -8.19
N PRO A 61 6.33 -10.13 -9.26
CA PRO A 61 5.69 -11.45 -9.18
C PRO A 61 6.59 -12.54 -8.58
N ASP A 62 7.91 -12.42 -8.74
CA ASP A 62 8.92 -13.31 -8.17
C ASP A 62 8.93 -13.25 -6.63
N VAL A 63 8.88 -12.04 -6.06
CA VAL A 63 8.79 -11.80 -4.62
C VAL A 63 7.48 -12.37 -4.07
N LEU A 64 6.37 -12.08 -4.74
CA LEU A 64 5.06 -12.62 -4.35
C LEU A 64 5.01 -14.15 -4.46
N ALA A 65 5.68 -14.74 -5.45
CA ALA A 65 5.76 -16.19 -5.61
C ALA A 65 6.58 -16.85 -4.49
N ARG A 66 7.63 -16.19 -4.00
CA ARG A 66 8.50 -16.70 -2.93
C ARG A 66 7.88 -16.61 -1.53
N ALA A 67 6.85 -15.79 -1.32
CA ALA A 67 6.15 -15.71 -0.04
C ALA A 67 5.32 -16.98 0.25
N ASP A 68 5.35 -17.44 1.50
CA ASP A 68 4.61 -18.61 1.98
C ASP A 68 3.17 -18.24 2.39
N VAL A 69 3.00 -17.10 3.08
CA VAL A 69 1.70 -16.59 3.51
C VAL A 69 1.46 -15.23 2.89
N LYS A 70 0.35 -15.08 2.17
CA LYS A 70 0.02 -13.85 1.43
C LYS A 70 -1.29 -13.30 1.94
N ALA A 71 -1.30 -12.01 2.21
CA ALA A 71 -2.48 -11.28 2.63
C ALA A 71 -2.56 -9.93 1.93
N ARG A 72 -3.77 -9.39 1.84
CA ARG A 72 -4.08 -8.02 1.44
C ARG A 72 -5.03 -7.40 2.45
N LEU A 73 -5.19 -6.08 2.43
CA LEU A 73 -6.06 -5.42 3.41
C LEU A 73 -7.54 -5.78 3.26
N GLY A 74 -7.99 -6.03 2.04
CA GLY A 74 -9.39 -6.35 1.74
C GLY A 74 -9.57 -6.84 0.31
N THR A 75 -10.81 -6.84 -0.18
CA THR A 75 -11.12 -7.18 -1.57
C THR A 75 -11.56 -5.96 -2.33
N SER A 76 -10.96 -5.70 -3.50
CA SER A 76 -11.49 -4.67 -4.38
C SER A 76 -12.91 -4.98 -4.83
N THR A 77 -13.80 -4.02 -4.60
CA THR A 77 -15.19 -4.05 -5.08
C THR A 77 -15.36 -3.36 -6.43
N LEU A 78 -14.31 -2.68 -6.91
CA LEU A 78 -14.28 -2.04 -8.21
C LEU A 78 -13.48 -2.91 -9.19
N HIS A 79 -14.18 -3.44 -10.19
CA HIS A 79 -13.61 -4.14 -11.32
C HIS A 79 -13.91 -3.34 -12.59
N ALA A 80 -12.86 -2.88 -13.27
CA ALA A 80 -12.99 -2.25 -14.57
C ALA A 80 -12.63 -3.27 -15.64
N ASP A 81 -13.61 -3.69 -16.45
CA ASP A 81 -13.38 -4.63 -17.56
C ASP A 81 -12.41 -4.06 -18.61
N ARG A 82 -12.35 -2.73 -18.73
CA ARG A 82 -11.41 -1.99 -19.57
C ARG A 82 -11.10 -0.66 -18.92
N ASN A 83 -9.84 -0.25 -18.97
CA ASN A 83 -9.47 1.12 -18.66
C ASN A 83 -9.97 2.07 -19.76
N ALA A 84 -10.38 3.28 -19.37
CA ALA A 84 -10.55 4.37 -20.32
C ALA A 84 -9.22 4.70 -21.02
N PRO A 85 -9.23 5.34 -22.21
CA PRO A 85 -8.01 5.77 -22.87
C PRO A 85 -7.11 6.57 -21.91
N ASP A 86 -5.81 6.26 -21.92
CA ASP A 86 -4.80 6.87 -21.06
C ASP A 86 -5.00 6.70 -19.54
N VAL A 87 -5.95 5.87 -19.10
CA VAL A 87 -6.10 5.49 -17.70
C VAL A 87 -5.32 4.20 -17.44
N VAL A 88 -4.50 4.21 -16.39
CA VAL A 88 -3.83 3.04 -15.86
C VAL A 88 -4.47 2.63 -14.55
N SER A 89 -4.67 1.33 -14.40
CA SER A 89 -5.14 0.71 -13.15
C SER A 89 -3.95 0.04 -12.46
N GLY A 90 -3.87 0.17 -11.13
CA GLY A 90 -2.91 -0.57 -10.31
C GLY A 90 -1.45 -0.12 -10.39
N SER A 91 -1.14 1.03 -11.01
CA SER A 91 0.23 1.59 -11.01
C SER A 91 0.47 2.50 -9.78
N ASP A 92 0.06 3.76 -9.84
CA ASP A 92 0.26 4.81 -8.83
C ASP A 92 -1.06 5.19 -8.14
N GLY A 93 -1.78 4.16 -7.67
CA GLY A 93 -3.13 4.28 -7.15
C GLY A 93 -4.10 3.33 -7.87
N MET A 94 -5.36 3.34 -7.44
CA MET A 94 -6.39 2.47 -8.04
C MET A 94 -6.66 2.84 -9.50
N PHE A 95 -6.65 4.14 -9.81
CA PHE A 95 -6.80 4.68 -11.16
C PHE A 95 -5.93 5.93 -11.31
N GLY A 96 -5.02 5.93 -12.30
CA GLY A 96 -4.20 7.08 -12.67
C GLY A 96 -4.48 7.50 -14.11
N PHE A 97 -4.57 8.80 -14.38
CA PHE A 97 -4.61 9.32 -15.75
C PHE A 97 -3.21 9.71 -16.21
N ILE A 98 -2.75 9.13 -17.32
CA ILE A 98 -1.47 9.46 -17.92
C ILE A 98 -1.64 10.64 -18.87
N ALA A 99 -1.23 11.81 -18.42
CA ALA A 99 -1.15 13.01 -19.25
C ALA A 99 0.18 13.10 -20.03
N GLY A 100 0.21 13.94 -21.06
CA GLY A 100 1.42 14.26 -21.82
C GLY A 100 1.39 13.82 -23.29
N SER A 101 2.43 14.19 -24.03
CA SER A 101 2.68 13.77 -25.40
C SER A 101 3.00 12.28 -25.49
N ALA A 102 2.88 11.69 -26.69
CA ALA A 102 3.19 10.28 -26.89
C ALA A 102 4.63 9.90 -26.48
N ASP A 103 5.60 10.80 -26.65
CA ASP A 103 6.99 10.56 -26.29
C ASP A 103 7.26 10.71 -24.79
N GLU A 104 6.49 11.54 -24.08
CA GLU A 104 6.53 11.58 -22.62
C GLU A 104 5.91 10.32 -22.02
N LYS A 105 4.78 9.86 -22.58
CA LYS A 105 4.11 8.63 -22.14
C LYS A 105 5.01 7.40 -22.26
N LYS A 106 5.85 7.31 -23.30
CA LYS A 106 6.83 6.22 -23.48
C LYS A 106 7.91 6.16 -22.41
N LYS A 107 8.15 7.24 -21.65
CA LYS A 107 9.15 7.29 -20.58
C LYS A 107 8.64 6.67 -19.28
N ILE A 108 7.32 6.46 -19.16
CA ILE A 108 6.71 5.89 -17.96
C ILE A 108 7.05 4.40 -17.92
N PRO A 109 7.76 3.93 -16.89
CA PRO A 109 8.05 2.51 -16.74
C PRO A 109 6.77 1.69 -16.69
N GLY A 110 6.73 0.60 -17.45
CA GLY A 110 5.66 -0.39 -17.32
C GLY A 110 5.90 -1.22 -16.06
N SER A 111 4.95 -1.18 -15.12
CA SER A 111 4.95 -2.12 -14.00
C SER A 111 4.39 -3.48 -14.45
N PRO A 112 5.03 -4.61 -14.12
CA PRO A 112 4.42 -5.91 -14.30
C PRO A 112 3.15 -6.01 -13.43
N HIS A 113 1.99 -6.04 -14.08
CA HIS A 113 0.73 -6.28 -13.39
C HIS A 113 0.75 -7.68 -12.78
N HIS A 114 0.34 -7.80 -11.52
CA HIS A 114 0.05 -9.07 -10.90
C HIS A 114 -1.30 -9.00 -10.19
N GLU A 115 -2.12 -10.03 -10.38
CA GLU A 115 -3.45 -10.11 -9.80
C GLU A 115 -3.33 -10.42 -8.30
N ILE A 116 -3.63 -9.42 -7.47
CA ILE A 116 -3.66 -9.58 -6.01
C ILE A 116 -5.05 -9.98 -5.51
N ASP A 117 -6.08 -9.74 -6.31
CA ASP A 117 -7.47 -9.88 -5.90
C ASP A 117 -8.04 -11.27 -6.23
N ASN A 118 -7.38 -12.32 -5.74
CA ASN A 118 -7.69 -13.71 -6.08
C ASN A 118 -7.86 -14.58 -4.81
N PRO A 119 -8.43 -15.81 -4.90
CA PRO A 119 -8.73 -16.65 -3.74
C PRO A 119 -7.50 -17.29 -3.07
N THR A 120 -6.30 -17.16 -3.66
CA THR A 120 -5.05 -17.68 -3.08
C THR A 120 -4.34 -16.66 -2.17
N ILE A 121 -4.89 -15.45 -2.05
CA ILE A 121 -4.39 -14.37 -1.20
C ILE A 121 -5.53 -13.95 -0.26
N GLY A 122 -5.34 -14.22 1.03
CA GLY A 122 -6.33 -13.90 2.06
C GLY A 122 -6.45 -12.41 2.33
N THR A 123 -7.46 -12.02 3.10
CA THR A 123 -7.64 -10.64 3.55
C THR A 123 -7.35 -10.49 5.04
N ILE A 124 -7.01 -9.28 5.49
CA ILE A 124 -6.90 -8.99 6.93
C ILE A 124 -8.20 -9.34 7.67
N PRO A 125 -9.41 -9.01 7.18
CA PRO A 125 -10.65 -9.50 7.76
C PRO A 125 -10.75 -11.03 7.87
N ASP A 126 -10.28 -11.77 6.86
CA ASP A 126 -10.28 -13.24 6.92
C ASP A 126 -9.31 -13.79 7.96
N ILE A 127 -8.13 -13.18 8.11
CA ILE A 127 -7.17 -13.52 9.17
C ILE A 127 -7.78 -13.24 10.54
N MET A 128 -8.37 -12.05 10.73
CA MET A 128 -9.04 -11.68 11.99
C MET A 128 -10.22 -12.62 12.32
N ALA A 129 -10.92 -13.10 11.30
CA ALA A 129 -12.01 -14.06 11.45
C ALA A 129 -11.57 -15.53 11.57
N GLY A 130 -10.25 -15.81 11.53
CA GLY A 130 -9.70 -17.17 11.56
C GLY A 130 -10.00 -18.00 10.31
N LYS A 131 -10.43 -17.37 9.21
CA LYS A 131 -10.73 -18.00 7.91
C LYS A 131 -9.51 -18.10 6.99
N TRP A 132 -8.47 -17.34 7.30
CA TRP A 132 -7.18 -17.40 6.61
C TRP A 132 -6.07 -17.53 7.64
N ALA A 133 -5.17 -18.50 7.43
CA ALA A 133 -4.04 -18.66 8.33
C ALA A 133 -3.07 -17.49 8.16
N GLY A 134 -2.69 -16.87 9.27
CA GLY A 134 -1.52 -15.98 9.32
C GLY A 134 -0.22 -16.79 9.30
N ARG A 135 0.86 -16.21 9.83
CA ARG A 135 2.10 -16.94 10.10
C ARG A 135 1.84 -18.10 11.06
N THR A 136 2.27 -19.31 10.69
CA THR A 136 2.19 -20.52 11.52
C THR A 136 3.55 -21.15 11.82
N ASP A 137 4.60 -20.69 11.15
CA ASP A 137 5.98 -21.16 11.31
C ASP A 137 6.96 -19.97 11.22
N ASP A 138 7.99 -19.96 12.06
CA ASP A 138 8.95 -18.85 12.18
C ASP A 138 9.83 -18.68 10.93
N ARG A 139 9.89 -19.70 10.05
CA ARG A 139 10.64 -19.66 8.79
C ARG A 139 9.81 -19.17 7.62
N GLN A 140 8.48 -19.10 7.75
CA GLN A 140 7.62 -18.63 6.66
C GLN A 140 7.98 -17.19 6.28
N ILE A 141 7.99 -16.89 4.99
CA ILE A 141 8.01 -15.52 4.50
C ILE A 141 6.55 -15.07 4.39
N THR A 142 6.20 -13.99 5.07
CA THR A 142 4.85 -13.42 4.97
C THR A 142 4.85 -12.15 4.13
N PHE A 143 3.82 -11.98 3.31
CA PHE A 143 3.67 -10.84 2.43
C PHE A 143 2.31 -10.19 2.64
N LEU A 144 2.32 -8.91 3.00
CA LEU A 144 1.13 -8.08 3.09
C LEU A 144 1.16 -7.07 1.95
N ASN A 145 0.14 -7.11 1.09
CA ASN A 145 -0.11 -6.05 0.12
C ASN A 145 -1.07 -5.01 0.71
N ASN A 146 -0.66 -3.75 0.72
CA ASN A 146 -1.46 -2.63 1.22
C ASN A 146 -2.55 -2.20 0.21
N GLN A 147 -3.38 -3.14 -0.22
CA GLN A 147 -4.42 -2.94 -1.23
C GLN A 147 -5.72 -3.65 -0.83
N GLY A 148 -6.82 -3.24 -1.48
CA GLY A 148 -8.11 -3.91 -1.37
C GLY A 148 -9.14 -3.28 -0.42
N THR A 149 -8.84 -2.13 0.21
CA THR A 149 -9.78 -1.42 1.11
C THR A 149 -10.46 -0.18 0.52
N GLN A 150 -10.14 0.23 -0.71
CA GLN A 150 -10.72 1.41 -1.40
C GLN A 150 -10.78 2.68 -0.51
N GLY A 151 -9.77 2.89 0.34
CA GLY A 151 -9.72 4.07 1.21
C GLY A 151 -10.55 3.98 2.49
N LEU A 152 -11.15 2.83 2.82
CA LEU A 152 -11.83 2.61 4.10
C LEU A 152 -10.93 2.94 5.30
N GLN A 153 -9.63 2.67 5.19
CA GLN A 153 -8.63 3.05 6.20
C GLN A 153 -8.57 4.58 6.42
N PHE A 154 -8.70 5.37 5.36
CA PHE A 154 -8.70 6.84 5.46
C PHE A 154 -10.00 7.34 6.08
N ALA A 155 -11.14 6.74 5.75
CA ALA A 155 -12.42 7.07 6.38
C ALA A 155 -12.39 6.79 7.90
N ALA A 156 -11.80 5.66 8.31
CA ALA A 156 -11.65 5.29 9.72
C ALA A 156 -10.77 6.29 10.49
N VAL A 157 -9.58 6.62 9.96
CA VAL A 157 -8.68 7.61 10.56
C VAL A 157 -9.30 9.00 10.57
N GLY A 158 -9.97 9.39 9.48
CA GLY A 158 -10.66 10.68 9.35
C GLY A 158 -11.75 10.87 10.41
N GLY A 159 -12.60 9.86 10.60
CA GLY A 159 -13.61 9.89 11.67
C GLY A 159 -13.00 9.99 13.07
N ALA A 160 -11.92 9.24 13.32
CA ALA A 160 -11.22 9.29 14.60
C ALA A 160 -10.53 10.64 14.87
N ALA A 161 -9.94 11.25 13.84
CA ALA A 161 -9.33 12.58 13.93
C ALA A 161 -10.40 13.67 14.15
N TYR A 162 -11.49 13.63 13.39
CA TYR A 162 -12.63 14.54 13.53
C TYR A 162 -13.20 14.52 14.95
N ASN A 163 -13.49 13.32 15.49
CA ASN A 163 -14.06 13.18 16.83
C ASN A 163 -13.11 13.74 17.91
N ARG A 164 -11.80 13.51 17.78
CA ARG A 164 -10.79 14.08 18.70
C ARG A 164 -10.67 15.59 18.58
N ALA A 165 -10.70 16.14 17.37
CA ALA A 165 -10.66 17.58 17.16
C ALA A 165 -11.87 18.27 17.80
N LYS A 166 -13.08 17.72 17.55
CA LYS A 166 -14.33 18.22 18.14
C LYS A 166 -14.31 18.17 19.67
N ALA A 167 -13.86 17.07 20.27
CA ALA A 167 -13.76 16.94 21.72
C ALA A 167 -12.78 17.94 22.37
N LYS A 168 -11.78 18.43 21.61
CA LYS A 168 -10.80 19.44 22.05
C LYS A 168 -11.20 20.88 21.67
N GLY A 169 -12.36 21.08 21.04
CA GLY A 169 -12.75 22.39 20.52
C GLY A 169 -11.84 22.93 19.40
N LEU A 170 -11.18 22.03 18.66
CA LEU A 170 -10.29 22.39 17.54
C LEU A 170 -11.06 22.43 16.20
N GLY A 171 -10.56 23.22 15.27
CA GLY A 171 -11.13 23.39 13.93
C GLY A 171 -12.00 24.65 13.79
N HIS A 172 -12.48 24.90 12.57
CA HIS A 172 -13.35 26.03 12.27
C HIS A 172 -14.66 25.54 11.67
N PRO A 173 -15.83 25.94 12.21
CA PRO A 173 -17.08 25.67 11.54
C PRO A 173 -17.11 26.43 10.21
N LEU A 174 -17.36 25.69 9.12
CA LEU A 174 -17.60 26.31 7.83
C LEU A 174 -19.11 26.50 7.66
N PRO A 175 -19.58 27.71 7.30
CA PRO A 175 -21.01 27.96 7.15
C PRO A 175 -21.61 27.09 6.04
N LEU A 176 -22.71 26.41 6.33
CA LEU A 176 -23.31 25.45 5.40
C LEU A 176 -23.79 26.14 4.13
N GLU A 177 -24.29 27.36 4.26
CA GLU A 177 -24.78 28.20 3.17
C GLU A 177 -23.72 28.52 2.10
N TRP A 178 -22.42 28.37 2.40
CA TRP A 178 -21.36 28.50 1.39
C TRP A 178 -21.33 27.32 0.41
N PHE A 179 -21.83 26.16 0.83
CA PHE A 179 -21.72 24.90 0.10
C PHE A 179 -23.07 24.34 -0.36
N THR A 180 -24.17 24.98 0.01
CA THR A 180 -25.52 24.52 -0.33
C THR A 180 -26.31 25.62 -1.03
N GLN A 181 -27.09 25.24 -2.03
CA GLN A 181 -28.12 26.10 -2.63
C GLN A 181 -29.51 25.50 -2.39
N ASN A 182 -30.53 26.34 -2.22
CA ASN A 182 -31.92 25.89 -2.25
C ASN A 182 -32.30 25.58 -3.70
N ILE A 183 -32.73 24.35 -3.97
CA ILE A 183 -33.15 23.91 -5.31
C ILE A 183 -34.69 23.97 -5.50
N ARG A 184 -35.42 24.41 -4.49
CA ARG A 184 -36.88 24.60 -4.49
C ARG A 184 -37.24 25.77 -3.58
N ASP A 185 -38.09 26.65 -4.09
CA ASP A 185 -38.79 27.70 -3.35
C ASP A 185 -40.00 27.12 -2.60
#